data_AF-A0A7C0USS5-F1
#
_entry.id   AF-A0A7C0USS5-F1
#
_cell.length_a   1.000
_cell.length_b   1.000
_cell.length_c   1.000
_cell.angle_alpha   90.00
_cell.angle_beta   90.00
_cell.angle_gamma   90.00
#
_symmetry.space_group_name_H-M   'P 1'
#
loop_
_entity.id
_entity.type
_entity.pdbx_description
1 polymer ?
#
loop_
_entity_poly.entity_id
_entity_poly.type
_entity_poly.pdbx_seq_one_letter_code
_entity_poly.pdbx_strand_id
1 'polypeptide(L)'
;MEIVLKFNKKELQRVKEILLKDEIVSRASIVFKDGETIGKEGYYCYISGLEEQCKRALELTKDIAEEAEEEEKNKVIEKIK
;
A
#
# COMPACT_ATOMS: atom_id res chain seq x y z
N MET A 1 -11.78 -5.39 -3.95
CA MET A 1 -10.85 -5.90 -2.93
C MET A 1 -10.02 -4.73 -2.43
N GLU A 2 -9.58 -4.77 -1.18
CA GLU A 2 -8.72 -3.74 -0.61
C GLU A 2 -7.60 -4.38 0.22
N ILE A 3 -6.38 -3.88 0.02
CA ILE A 3 -5.16 -4.32 0.71
C ILE A 3 -4.41 -3.10 1.24
N VAL A 4 -3.59 -3.32 2.27
CA VAL A 4 -2.68 -2.31 2.79
C VAL A 4 -1.29 -2.92 2.81
N LEU A 5 -0.37 -2.28 2.11
CA LEU A 5 1.04 -2.63 2.13
C LEU A 5 1.76 -1.77 3.16
N LYS A 6 2.67 -2.38 3.91
CA LYS A 6 3.58 -1.74 4.85
C LYS A 6 5.01 -1.86 4.34
N PHE A 7 5.76 -0.76 4.39
CA PHE A 7 7.16 -0.72 3.96
C PHE A 7 7.93 0.37 4.69
N ASN A 8 9.25 0.33 4.59
CA ASN A 8 10.10 1.35 5.18
C ASN A 8 9.96 2.69 4.44
N LYS A 9 10.01 3.82 5.17
CA LYS A 9 9.91 5.18 4.62
C LYS A 9 10.92 5.46 3.48
N LYS A 10 12.10 4.82 3.54
CA LYS A 10 13.12 4.89 2.48
C LYS A 10 12.70 4.28 1.13
N GLU A 11 11.81 3.29 1.15
CA GLU A 11 11.32 2.61 -0.06
C GLU A 11 10.14 3.37 -0.70
N LEU A 12 9.65 4.46 -0.09
CA LEU A 12 8.47 5.19 -0.55
C LEU A 12 8.53 5.59 -2.02
N GLN A 13 9.63 6.19 -2.46
CA GLN A 13 9.78 6.60 -3.85
C GLN A 13 9.78 5.38 -4.79
N ARG A 14 10.45 4.30 -4.38
CA ARG A 14 10.53 3.06 -5.15
C ARG A 14 9.17 2.37 -5.28
N VAL A 15 8.42 2.25 -4.18
CA VAL A 15 7.06 1.68 -4.17
C VAL A 15 6.12 2.53 -5.03
N LYS A 16 6.18 3.86 -4.91
CA LYS A 16 5.40 4.78 -5.76
C LYS A 16 5.70 4.54 -7.24
N GLU A 17 6.96 4.49 -7.62
CA GLU A 17 7.32 4.26 -9.01
C GLU A 17 6.83 2.91 -9.53
N ILE A 18 7.01 1.84 -8.75
CA ILE A 18 6.58 0.49 -9.14
C ILE A 18 5.06 0.42 -9.33
N LEU A 19 4.28 0.90 -8.36
CA LEU A 19 2.82 0.80 -8.37
C LEU A 19 2.17 1.75 -9.38
N LEU A 20 2.71 2.97 -9.53
CA LEU A 20 2.12 3.98 -10.42
C LEU A 20 2.54 3.84 -11.88
N LYS A 21 3.67 3.17 -12.18
CA LYS A 21 4.10 2.88 -13.56
C LYS A 21 3.49 1.59 -14.12
N ASP A 22 3.01 0.68 -13.27
CA ASP A 22 2.37 -0.55 -13.74
C ASP A 22 0.97 -0.25 -14.32
N GLU A 23 0.70 -0.73 -15.53
CA GLU A 23 -0.52 -0.41 -16.29
C GLU A 23 -1.82 -0.95 -15.66
N ILE A 24 -1.71 -1.99 -14.81
CA ILE A 24 -2.84 -2.63 -14.14
C ILE A 24 -3.08 -1.97 -12.78
N VAL A 25 -2.02 -1.87 -11.97
CA VAL A 25 -2.09 -1.34 -10.60
C VAL A 25 -2.40 0.15 -10.59
N SER A 26 -1.83 0.94 -11.50
CA SER A 26 -2.07 2.39 -11.59
C SER A 26 -3.54 2.78 -11.83
N ARG A 27 -4.37 1.85 -12.30
CA ARG A 27 -5.82 2.05 -12.47
C ARG A 27 -6.62 1.84 -11.17
N ALA A 28 -6.00 1.34 -10.11
CA ALA A 28 -6.61 1.19 -8.80
C ALA A 28 -6.59 2.51 -8.02
N SER A 29 -7.39 2.60 -6.95
CA SER A 29 -7.26 3.70 -6.00
C SER A 29 -6.08 3.42 -5.07
N ILE A 30 -5.05 4.27 -5.13
CA ILE A 30 -3.81 4.10 -4.36
C ILE A 30 -3.62 5.32 -3.45
N VAL A 31 -3.50 5.09 -2.15
CA VAL A 31 -3.32 6.14 -1.15
C VAL A 31 -2.12 5.83 -0.27
N PHE A 32 -1.22 6.80 -0.19
CA PHE A 32 0.03 6.74 0.57
C PHE A 32 -0.15 7.47 1.91
N LYS A 33 0.16 6.80 3.02
CA LYS A 33 0.06 7.35 4.38
C LYS A 33 1.32 7.08 5.19
N ASP A 34 1.77 8.10 5.91
CA ASP A 34 2.87 7.94 6.84
C ASP A 34 2.41 7.15 8.06
N GLY A 35 3.21 6.18 8.52
CA GLY A 35 2.91 5.39 9.71
C GLY A 35 2.73 6.24 10.97
N GLU A 36 3.38 7.39 11.03
CA GLU A 36 3.25 8.35 12.12
C GLU A 36 1.78 8.78 12.33
N THR A 37 0.97 8.77 11.27
CA THR A 37 -0.46 9.13 11.33
C THR A 37 -1.34 8.13 12.08
N ILE A 38 -0.84 6.90 12.27
CA ILE A 38 -1.49 5.81 13.02
C ILE A 38 -0.64 5.36 14.22
N GLY A 39 0.39 6.12 14.59
CA GLY A 39 1.28 5.80 15.71
C GLY A 39 2.15 4.56 15.48
N LYS A 40 2.48 4.26 14.22
CA LYS A 40 3.36 3.16 13.83
C LYS A 40 4.57 3.68 13.08
N GLU A 41 5.64 2.89 13.03
CA GLU A 41 6.81 3.22 12.22
C GLU A 41 6.64 2.75 10.77
N GLY A 42 7.31 3.45 9.86
CA GLY A 42 7.30 3.12 8.43
C GLY A 42 6.23 3.87 7.66
N TYR A 43 5.80 3.28 6.54
CA TYR A 43 4.90 3.90 5.59
C TYR A 43 3.91 2.87 5.07
N TYR A 44 2.69 3.31 4.81
CA TYR A 44 1.58 2.46 4.41
C TYR A 44 1.03 2.89 3.06
N CYS A 45 0.65 1.91 2.25
CA CYS A 45 0.00 2.12 0.96
C CYS A 45 -1.30 1.32 0.93
N TYR A 46 -2.41 2.04 0.97
CA TYR A 46 -3.73 1.50 0.74
C TYR A 46 -4.00 1.37 -0.76
N ILE A 47 -4.47 0.20 -1.18
CA ILE A 47 -4.83 -0.08 -2.56
C ILE A 47 -6.23 -0.66 -2.57
N SER A 48 -7.13 -0.04 -3.33
CA SER A 48 -8.51 -0.48 -3.49
C SER A 48 -8.89 -0.55 -4.96
N GLY A 49 -9.35 -1.73 -5.38
CA GLY A 49 -9.65 -2.00 -6.78
C GLY A 49 -10.09 -3.45 -7.01
N LEU A 50 -9.89 -3.92 -8.24
CA LEU A 50 -10.12 -5.31 -8.62
C LEU A 50 -9.09 -6.24 -7.96
N GLU A 51 -9.46 -7.51 -7.85
CA GLU A 51 -8.60 -8.55 -7.27
C GLU A 51 -7.26 -8.66 -8.01
N GLU A 52 -7.28 -8.59 -9.35
CA GLU A 52 -6.09 -8.61 -10.19
C GLU A 52 -5.12 -7.47 -9.86
N GLN A 53 -5.63 -6.27 -9.63
CA GLN A 53 -4.82 -5.09 -9.28
C GLN A 53 -4.15 -5.28 -7.91
N CYS A 54 -4.88 -5.81 -6.94
CA CYS A 54 -4.35 -6.07 -5.60
C CYS A 54 -3.27 -7.17 -5.63
N LYS A 55 -3.53 -8.27 -6.34
CA LYS A 55 -2.57 -9.37 -6.52
C LYS A 55 -1.30 -8.88 -7.22
N ARG A 56 -1.44 -8.11 -8.30
CA ARG A 56 -0.32 -7.55 -9.05
C ARG A 56 0.52 -6.62 -8.19
N ALA A 57 -0.11 -5.77 -7.38
CA ALA A 57 0.59 -4.89 -6.45
C ALA A 57 1.44 -5.69 -5.45
N LEU A 58 0.88 -6.73 -4.83
CA LEU A 58 1.60 -7.62 -3.91
C LEU A 58 2.81 -8.28 -4.58
N GLU A 59 2.66 -8.79 -5.80
CA GLU A 59 3.75 -9.43 -6.54
C GLU A 59 4.90 -8.45 -6.85
N LEU A 60 4.57 -7.22 -7.25
CA LEU A 60 5.54 -6.20 -7.59
C LEU A 60 6.31 -5.66 -6.38
N THR A 61 5.69 -5.67 -5.20
CA THR A 61 6.29 -5.12 -3.99
C THR A 61 6.78 -6.16 -3.00
N LYS A 62 6.66 -7.46 -3.29
CA LYS A 62 7.01 -8.56 -2.38
C LYS A 62 8.41 -8.48 -1.74
N ASP A 63 9.36 -7.85 -2.43
CA ASP A 63 10.75 -7.75 -1.97
C ASP A 63 11.01 -6.51 -1.09
N ILE A 64 10.07 -5.56 -1.02
CA ILE A 64 10.23 -4.25 -0.36
C ILE A 64 9.07 -3.85 0.54
N ALA A 65 7.92 -4.53 0.43
CA ALA A 65 6.73 -4.29 1.22
C ALA A 65 6.07 -5.61 1.61
N GLU A 66 5.41 -5.59 2.76
CA GLU A 66 4.62 -6.69 3.30
C GLU A 66 3.15 -6.28 3.42
N GLU A 67 2.23 -7.24 3.46
CA GLU A 67 0.84 -6.93 3.77
C GLU A 67 0.72 -6.58 5.25
N ALA A 68 0.09 -5.44 5.55
CA ALA A 68 -0.11 -4.99 6.91
C ALA A 68 -1.11 -5.90 7.64
N GLU A 69 -0.91 -6.05 8.95
CA GLU A 69 -1.83 -6.81 9.80
C GLU A 69 -3.23 -6.18 9.82
N GLU A 70 -4.25 -6.96 10.17
CA GLU A 70 -5.65 -6.50 10.15
C GLU A 70 -5.88 -5.26 11.03
N GLU A 71 -5.20 -5.17 12.18
CA GLU A 71 -5.25 -4.00 13.05
C GLU A 71 -4.67 -2.74 12.38
N GLU A 72 -3.51 -2.87 11.74
CA GLU A 72 -2.85 -1.77 11.04
C GLU A 72 -3.67 -1.34 9.82
N LYS A 73 -4.17 -2.32 9.06
CA LYS A 73 -5.03 -2.12 7.89
C LYS A 73 -6.27 -1.31 8.25
N ASN A 74 -6.98 -1.69 9.32
CA ASN A 74 -8.19 -0.98 9.76
C ASN A 74 -7.87 0.47 10.15
N LYS A 75 -6.80 0.70 10.91
CA LYS A 75 -6.37 2.07 11.30
C LYS A 75 -6.03 2.94 10.09
N VAL A 76 -5.37 2.38 9.08
CA VAL A 76 -5.07 3.11 7.83
C VAL A 76 -6.35 3.44 7.07
N ILE A 77 -7.28 2.50 6.95
CA ILE A 77 -8.56 2.69 6.26
C ILE A 77 -9.40 3.78 6.96
N GLU A 78 -9.45 3.80 8.30
CA GLU A 78 -10.14 4.83 9.09
C GLU A 78 -9.55 6.24 8.89
N LYS A 79 -8.28 6.36 8.46
CA LYS A 79 -7.65 7.66 8.15
C LYS A 79 -7.82 8.08 6.69
N ILE A 80 -8.41 7.22 5.87
CA ILE A 80 -8.62 7.45 4.43
C ILE A 80 -10.10 7.70 4.13
N LYS A 81 -11.00 6.95 4.78
CA LYS A 81 -12.46 7.16 4.73
C LYS A 81 -12.87 8.32 5.63
#